data_AF-A0A847Z814-F1
#
_entry.id   AF-A0A847Z814-F1
#
_cell.length_a   1.000
_cell.length_b   1.000
_cell.length_c   1.000
_cell.angle_alpha   90.00
_cell.angle_beta   90.00
_cell.angle_gamma   90.00
#
_symmetry.space_group_name_H-M   'P 1'
#
loop_
_entity.id
_entity.type
_entity.pdbx_description
1 polymer ?
#
loop_
_entity_poly.entity_id
_entity_poly.type
_entity_poly.pdbx_seq_one_letter_code
_entity_poly.pdbx_strand_id
1 'polypeptide(L)'
;MKKRIIIAVLIIPCIFTLIWLGAIAKCEILTNLHGNEFTDGYKKTNMLDKIDYLKVLEYSGTTARIYYVGDGVRGDIIKFIKKDSKWELDKWEGTVWDAIGSADGTAWPYFYDSPDGLFKIIIYGLPSLIIIIILFRILVKNKKSKFTLS
;
A
#
# COMPACT_ATOMS: atom_id res chain seq x y z
N MET A 1 -24.08 19.55 -17.62
CA MET A 1 -22.60 19.42 -17.53
C MET A 1 -22.09 19.50 -16.09
N LYS A 2 -22.41 20.54 -15.30
CA LYS A 2 -21.94 20.69 -13.90
C LYS A 2 -22.18 19.47 -13.00
N LYS A 3 -23.38 18.84 -13.06
CA LYS A 3 -23.69 17.61 -12.28
C LYS A 3 -22.81 16.40 -12.63
N ARG A 4 -22.47 16.20 -13.90
CA ARG A 4 -21.62 15.08 -14.35
C ARG A 4 -20.16 15.28 -13.92
N ILE A 5 -19.68 16.52 -13.95
CA ILE A 5 -18.34 16.89 -13.45
C ILE A 5 -18.25 16.67 -11.94
N ILE A 6 -19.27 17.10 -11.18
CA ILE A 6 -19.33 16.86 -9.73
C ILE A 6 -19.31 15.37 -9.42
N ILE A 7 -20.10 14.57 -10.14
CA ILE A 7 -20.12 13.10 -9.96
C ILE A 7 -18.73 12.50 -10.25
N ALA A 8 -18.06 12.92 -11.32
CA ALA A 8 -16.73 12.43 -11.66
C ALA A 8 -15.69 12.80 -10.58
N VAL A 9 -15.69 14.03 -10.09
CA VAL A 9 -14.80 14.52 -9.02
C VAL A 9 -15.01 13.75 -7.72
N LEU A 10 -16.21 13.22 -7.46
CA LEU A 10 -16.50 12.46 -6.25
C LEU A 10 -16.19 10.96 -6.41
N ILE A 11 -16.50 10.37 -7.56
CA ILE A 11 -16.34 8.93 -7.80
C ILE A 11 -14.88 8.54 -8.00
N ILE A 12 -14.10 9.33 -8.74
CA ILE A 12 -12.71 8.97 -9.08
C ILE A 12 -11.84 8.78 -7.83
N PRO A 13 -11.83 9.69 -6.83
CA PRO A 13 -11.07 9.50 -5.60
C PRO A 13 -11.55 8.29 -4.78
N CYS A 14 -12.86 8.02 -4.76
CA CYS A 14 -13.42 6.85 -4.08
C CYS A 14 -12.94 5.55 -4.71
N ILE A 15 -12.92 5.46 -6.05
CA ILE A 15 -12.40 4.29 -6.77
C ILE A 15 -10.91 4.11 -6.46
N PHE A 16 -10.12 5.19 -6.50
CA PHE A 16 -8.69 5.13 -6.18
C PHE A 16 -8.44 4.60 -4.77
N THR A 17 -9.17 5.10 -3.76
CA THR A 17 -9.04 4.62 -2.37
C THR A 17 -9.46 3.16 -2.22
N LEU A 18 -10.50 2.70 -2.92
CA LEU A 18 -10.89 1.30 -2.92
C LEU A 18 -9.81 0.39 -3.55
N ILE A 19 -9.21 0.81 -4.67
CA ILE A 19 -8.09 0.08 -5.29
C ILE A 19 -6.90 0.00 -4.34
N TRP A 20 -6.57 1.11 -3.69
CA TRP A 20 -5.46 1.17 -2.73
C TRP A 20 -5.68 0.27 -1.52
N LEU A 21 -6.87 0.33 -0.89
CA LEU A 21 -7.22 -0.56 0.23
C LEU A 21 -7.21 -2.04 -0.19
N GLY A 22 -7.70 -2.35 -1.39
CA GLY A 22 -7.65 -3.70 -1.94
C GLY A 22 -6.21 -4.21 -2.11
N ALA A 23 -5.30 -3.34 -2.57
CA ALA A 23 -3.89 -3.67 -2.70
C ALA A 23 -3.23 -3.94 -1.33
N ILE A 24 -3.54 -3.13 -0.31
CA ILE A 24 -3.06 -3.37 1.07
C ILE A 24 -3.58 -4.71 1.56
N ALA A 25 -4.89 -4.94 1.47
CA ALA A 25 -5.51 -6.18 1.94
C ALA A 25 -4.89 -7.42 1.28
N LYS A 26 -4.64 -7.37 -0.04
CA LYS A 26 -3.93 -8.43 -0.76
C LYS A 26 -2.54 -8.69 -0.14
N CYS A 27 -1.75 -7.64 0.08
CA CYS A 27 -0.40 -7.78 0.61
C CYS A 27 -0.42 -8.30 2.06
N GLU A 28 -1.36 -7.88 2.90
CA GLU A 28 -1.52 -8.39 4.27
C GLU A 28 -1.91 -9.88 4.28
N ILE A 29 -2.83 -10.30 3.41
CA ILE A 29 -3.20 -11.71 3.26
C ILE A 29 -1.98 -12.53 2.84
N LEU A 30 -1.25 -12.08 1.82
CA LEU A 30 -0.04 -12.76 1.35
C LEU A 30 1.03 -12.82 2.44
N THR A 31 1.20 -11.74 3.21
CA THR A 31 2.16 -11.69 4.32
C THR A 31 1.79 -12.68 5.41
N ASN A 32 0.51 -12.79 5.75
CA ASN A 32 0.05 -13.75 6.75
C ASN A 32 0.21 -15.20 6.28
N LEU A 33 0.00 -15.47 4.98
CA LEU A 33 0.11 -16.82 4.42
C LEU A 33 1.57 -17.27 4.20
N HIS A 34 2.44 -16.38 3.75
CA HIS A 34 3.76 -16.73 3.22
C HIS A 34 4.93 -15.98 3.88
N GLY A 35 4.66 -14.98 4.72
CA GLY A 35 5.71 -14.11 5.27
C GLY A 35 6.76 -14.86 6.09
N ASN A 36 6.36 -15.93 6.78
CA ASN A 36 7.27 -16.78 7.55
C ASN A 36 8.35 -17.45 6.69
N GLU A 37 8.12 -17.63 5.39
CA GLU A 37 9.11 -18.20 4.47
C GLU A 37 10.30 -17.24 4.22
N PHE A 38 10.16 -15.96 4.60
CA PHE A 38 11.08 -14.88 4.25
C PHE A 38 11.62 -14.09 5.46
N THR A 39 11.33 -14.51 6.70
CA THR A 39 11.77 -13.80 7.92
C THR A 39 13.28 -13.56 7.95
N ASP A 40 14.07 -14.53 7.49
CA ASP A 40 15.54 -14.44 7.43
C ASP A 40 16.06 -14.16 6.01
N GLY A 41 15.17 -13.93 5.05
CA GLY A 41 15.54 -13.74 3.63
C GLY A 41 16.44 -12.51 3.43
N TYR A 42 16.24 -11.46 4.23
CA TYR A 42 17.02 -10.23 4.19
C TYR A 42 18.50 -10.43 4.55
N LYS A 43 18.83 -11.40 5.43
CA LYS A 43 20.22 -11.66 5.86
C LYS A 43 21.12 -12.07 4.69
N LYS A 44 20.53 -12.61 3.62
CA LYS A 44 21.27 -13.01 2.41
C LYS A 44 21.79 -11.84 1.60
N THR A 45 21.32 -10.60 1.84
CA THR A 45 21.80 -9.43 1.11
C THR A 45 23.02 -8.76 1.74
N ASN A 46 23.36 -9.07 3.01
CA ASN A 46 24.37 -8.37 3.81
C ASN A 46 24.18 -6.84 3.88
N MET A 47 23.02 -6.32 3.48
CA MET A 47 22.73 -4.88 3.51
C MET A 47 21.78 -4.54 4.65
N LEU A 48 20.91 -5.48 5.03
CA LEU A 48 19.96 -5.35 6.13
C LEU A 48 20.48 -6.10 7.35
N ASP A 49 20.84 -5.37 8.41
CA ASP A 49 21.24 -5.98 9.69
C ASP A 49 20.02 -6.35 10.54
N LYS A 50 18.99 -5.50 10.48
CA LYS A 50 17.76 -5.64 11.25
C LYS A 50 16.56 -5.19 10.42
N ILE A 51 15.44 -5.88 10.61
CA ILE A 51 14.15 -5.52 10.03
C ILE A 51 13.14 -5.30 11.16
N ASP A 52 12.24 -4.34 10.96
CA ASP A 52 11.08 -4.13 11.84
C ASP A 52 9.92 -5.03 11.41
N TYR A 53 9.68 -5.10 10.09
CA TYR A 53 8.68 -5.97 9.50
C TYR A 53 8.99 -6.25 8.02
N LEU A 54 8.24 -7.19 7.46
CA LEU A 54 8.22 -7.50 6.04
C LEU A 54 6.78 -7.55 5.52
N LYS A 55 6.60 -7.28 4.23
CA LYS A 55 5.35 -7.41 3.49
C LYS A 55 5.56 -8.17 2.19
N VAL A 56 4.73 -9.18 1.94
CA VAL A 56 4.73 -9.92 0.67
C VAL A 56 3.90 -9.15 -0.35
N LEU A 57 4.57 -8.55 -1.35
CA LEU A 57 3.92 -7.77 -2.40
C LEU A 57 3.31 -8.67 -3.49
N GLU A 58 4.06 -9.70 -3.87
CA GLU A 58 3.70 -10.68 -4.89
C GLU A 58 4.19 -12.06 -4.50
N TYR A 59 3.40 -13.09 -4.86
CA TYR A 59 3.73 -14.49 -4.65
C TYR A 59 3.09 -15.32 -5.78
N SER A 60 3.88 -16.20 -6.40
CA SER A 60 3.42 -17.06 -7.51
C SER A 60 3.75 -18.55 -7.28
N GLY A 61 4.22 -18.91 -6.08
CA GLY A 61 4.72 -20.26 -5.76
C GLY A 61 6.14 -20.53 -6.26
N THR A 62 6.57 -19.88 -7.36
CA THR A 62 7.94 -19.95 -7.89
C THR A 62 8.70 -18.64 -7.73
N THR A 63 8.02 -17.51 -7.62
CA THR A 63 8.63 -16.21 -7.36
C THR A 63 7.91 -15.50 -6.21
N ALA A 64 8.64 -14.65 -5.50
CA ALA A 64 8.07 -13.77 -4.49
C ALA A 64 8.78 -12.41 -4.51
N ARG A 65 8.04 -11.33 -4.30
CA ARG A 65 8.58 -9.98 -4.10
C ARG A 65 8.24 -9.55 -2.69
N ILE A 66 9.28 -9.27 -1.90
CA ILE A 66 9.17 -8.98 -0.48
C ILE A 66 9.68 -7.57 -0.24
N TYR A 67 8.86 -6.78 0.45
CA TYR A 67 9.20 -5.48 0.94
C TYR A 67 9.66 -5.60 2.39
N TYR A 68 10.89 -5.19 2.69
CA TYR A 68 11.44 -5.16 4.04
C TYR A 68 11.60 -3.72 4.50
N VAL A 69 11.25 -3.47 5.76
CA VAL A 69 11.48 -2.17 6.40
C VAL A 69 12.41 -2.38 7.59
N GLY A 70 13.47 -1.59 7.65
CA GLY A 70 14.51 -1.69 8.68
C GLY A 70 14.66 -0.38 9.47
N ASP A 71 14.53 -0.50 10.79
CA ASP A 71 14.69 0.55 11.80
C ASP A 71 13.90 1.85 11.52
N GLY A 72 12.78 1.76 10.79
CA GLY A 72 11.97 2.89 10.35
C GLY A 72 12.70 3.89 9.45
N VAL A 73 13.91 3.57 8.99
CA VAL A 73 14.79 4.48 8.24
C VAL A 73 14.95 4.08 6.78
N ARG A 74 14.61 2.85 6.40
CA ARG A 74 14.69 2.42 5.01
C ARG A 74 13.67 1.36 4.65
N GLY A 75 13.32 1.33 3.37
CA GLY A 75 12.48 0.30 2.75
C GLY A 75 13.15 -0.31 1.54
N ASP A 76 13.33 -1.63 1.52
CA ASP A 76 13.97 -2.38 0.43
C ASP A 76 12.99 -3.36 -0.21
N ILE A 77 13.04 -3.52 -1.54
CA ILE A 77 12.31 -4.59 -2.23
C ILE A 77 13.30 -5.64 -2.73
N ILE A 78 13.05 -6.88 -2.34
CA ILE A 78 13.87 -8.03 -2.68
C ILE A 78 12.99 -9.07 -3.37
N LYS A 79 13.47 -9.57 -4.51
CA LYS A 79 12.85 -10.65 -5.27
C LYS A 79 13.54 -11.98 -4.98
N PHE A 80 12.72 -12.99 -4.73
CA PHE A 80 13.15 -14.37 -4.51
C PHE A 80 12.59 -15.27 -5.61
N ILE A 81 13.35 -16.33 -5.90
CA ILE A 81 12.95 -17.42 -6.79
C ILE A 81 13.05 -18.74 -6.02
N LYS A 82 12.10 -19.64 -6.26
CA LYS A 82 12.08 -20.97 -5.66
C LYS A 82 12.81 -21.95 -6.59
N LYS A 83 13.93 -22.49 -6.13
CA LYS A 83 14.66 -23.58 -6.79
C LYS A 83 14.77 -24.76 -5.84
N ASP A 84 14.50 -25.96 -6.33
CA ASP A 84 14.57 -27.19 -5.54
C ASP A 84 13.83 -27.10 -4.18
N SER A 85 12.63 -26.50 -4.21
CA SER A 85 11.78 -26.24 -3.04
C SER A 85 12.35 -25.25 -2.01
N LYS A 86 13.45 -24.57 -2.29
CA LYS A 86 14.06 -23.55 -1.42
C LYS A 86 13.99 -22.16 -2.05
N TRP A 87 13.79 -21.15 -1.22
CA TRP A 87 13.82 -19.76 -1.65
C TRP A 87 15.25 -19.24 -1.73
N GLU A 88 15.64 -18.83 -2.93
CA GLU A 88 16.91 -18.19 -3.24
C GLU A 88 16.69 -16.71 -3.55
N LEU A 89 17.68 -15.90 -3.19
CA LEU A 89 17.74 -14.50 -3.61
C LEU A 89 17.90 -14.46 -5.13
N ASP A 90 16.93 -13.89 -5.84
CA ASP A 90 17.02 -13.68 -7.28
C ASP A 90 17.67 -12.33 -7.57
N LYS A 91 17.06 -11.27 -7.05
CA LYS A 91 17.49 -9.91 -7.30
C LYS A 91 17.08 -8.98 -6.14
N TRP A 92 17.97 -8.07 -5.79
CA TRP A 92 17.59 -6.87 -5.06
C TRP A 92 17.06 -5.83 -6.05
N GLU A 93 15.79 -5.44 -5.91
CA GLU A 93 15.18 -4.44 -6.79
C GLU A 93 15.60 -3.01 -6.42
N GLY A 94 16.13 -2.83 -5.21
CA GLY A 94 16.72 -1.59 -4.71
C GLY A 94 16.09 -1.13 -3.40
N THR A 95 16.74 -0.14 -2.80
CA THR A 95 16.16 0.67 -1.72
C THR A 95 15.15 1.61 -2.31
N VAL A 96 13.90 1.45 -1.90
CA VAL A 96 12.77 2.25 -2.37
C VAL A 96 12.81 3.63 -1.73
N TRP A 97 13.07 3.70 -0.42
CA TRP A 97 13.25 4.97 0.29
C TRP A 97 14.25 4.79 1.43
N ASP A 98 14.94 5.87 1.77
CA ASP A 98 15.90 5.93 2.86
C ASP A 98 15.84 7.33 3.48
N ALA A 99 15.60 7.38 4.79
CA ALA A 99 15.48 8.62 5.56
C ALA A 99 16.83 9.30 5.80
N ILE A 100 17.94 8.57 5.69
CA ILE A 100 19.31 9.05 5.92
C ILE A 100 20.07 9.14 4.60
N GLY A 101 19.84 8.19 3.71
CA GLY A 101 20.43 8.11 2.38
C GLY A 101 19.76 9.01 1.35
N SER A 102 20.02 8.73 0.07
CA SER A 102 19.53 9.51 -1.07
C SER A 102 18.32 8.89 -1.78
N ALA A 103 17.78 7.78 -1.29
CA ALA A 103 16.65 7.11 -1.92
C ALA A 103 15.32 7.78 -1.50
N ASP A 104 14.58 8.30 -2.47
CA ASP A 104 13.31 9.03 -2.24
C ASP A 104 12.20 8.51 -3.17
N GLY A 105 11.95 7.21 -3.08
CA GLY A 105 10.90 6.52 -3.81
C GLY A 105 9.72 6.16 -2.91
N THR A 106 8.87 5.28 -3.41
CA THR A 106 7.62 4.94 -2.73
C THR A 106 7.23 3.49 -3.00
N ALA A 107 7.03 2.72 -1.94
CA ALA A 107 6.60 1.33 -2.07
C ALA A 107 5.07 1.31 -2.26
N TRP A 108 4.57 0.69 -3.33
CA TRP A 108 3.14 0.46 -3.47
C TRP A 108 2.75 -0.88 -2.83
N PRO A 109 1.66 -0.97 -2.06
CA PRO A 109 0.72 0.10 -1.68
C PRO A 109 1.14 0.89 -0.43
N TYR A 110 2.29 0.57 0.15
CA TYR A 110 2.83 1.10 1.39
C TYR A 110 3.50 2.48 1.25
N PHE A 111 2.85 3.40 0.55
CA PHE A 111 3.45 4.71 0.24
C PHE A 111 3.62 5.61 1.46
N TYR A 112 3.02 5.21 2.58
CA TYR A 112 3.05 5.96 3.84
C TYR A 112 4.28 5.64 4.69
N ASP A 113 5.05 4.60 4.35
CA ASP A 113 6.24 4.20 5.10
C ASP A 113 7.44 5.10 4.82
N SER A 114 7.47 5.79 3.67
CA SER A 114 8.50 6.78 3.38
C SER A 114 8.38 8.00 4.30
N PRO A 115 9.46 8.77 4.53
CA PRO A 115 9.45 9.91 5.46
C PRO A 115 8.38 10.97 5.15
N ASP A 116 8.02 11.12 3.87
CA ASP A 116 6.97 12.02 3.38
C ASP A 116 5.57 11.37 3.33
N GLY A 117 5.44 10.13 3.81
CA GLY A 117 4.23 9.32 3.75
C GLY A 117 3.01 9.96 4.41
N LEU A 118 3.21 10.69 5.50
CA LEU A 118 2.13 11.47 6.15
C LEU A 118 1.59 12.56 5.22
N PHE A 119 2.47 13.26 4.49
CA PHE A 119 2.05 14.25 3.49
C PHE A 119 1.27 13.59 2.36
N LYS A 120 1.70 12.40 1.90
CA LYS A 120 1.00 11.61 0.89
C LYS A 120 -0.39 11.18 1.36
N ILE A 121 -0.55 10.76 2.62
CA ILE A 121 -1.87 10.46 3.19
C ILE A 121 -2.75 11.72 3.23
N ILE A 122 -2.20 12.88 3.59
CA ILE A 122 -2.95 14.14 3.62
C ILE A 122 -3.37 14.57 2.22
N ILE A 123 -2.52 14.39 1.21
CA ILE A 123 -2.80 14.79 -0.17
C ILE A 123 -3.78 13.80 -0.84
N TYR A 124 -3.59 12.49 -0.67
CA TYR A 124 -4.36 11.47 -1.40
C TYR A 124 -5.51 10.85 -0.60
N GLY A 125 -5.35 10.70 0.71
CA GLY A 125 -6.32 10.03 1.60
C GLY A 125 -7.40 10.97 2.14
N LEU A 126 -7.02 12.12 2.70
CA LEU A 126 -7.93 13.05 3.38
C LEU A 126 -9.01 13.66 2.47
N PRO A 127 -8.71 14.10 1.23
CA PRO A 127 -9.72 14.61 0.31
C PRO A 127 -10.76 13.55 -0.04
N SER A 128 -10.33 12.29 -0.22
CA SER A 128 -11.21 11.16 -0.50
C SER A 128 -12.19 10.91 0.65
N LEU A 129 -11.72 11.02 1.90
CA LEU A 129 -12.53 10.85 3.11
C LEU A 129 -13.56 11.99 3.29
N ILE A 130 -13.15 13.24 3.07
CA ILE A 130 -14.04 14.40 3.13
C ILE A 130 -15.14 14.30 2.06
N ILE A 131 -14.78 13.87 0.86
CA ILE A 131 -15.72 13.61 -0.25
C ILE A 131 -16.76 12.55 0.13
N ILE A 132 -16.33 11.44 0.74
CA ILE A 132 -17.23 10.37 1.21
C ILE A 132 -18.22 10.90 2.27
N ILE A 133 -17.74 11.70 3.22
CA ILE A 133 -18.59 12.29 4.27
C ILE A 133 -19.62 13.24 3.67
N ILE A 134 -19.23 14.07 2.70
CA ILE A 134 -20.14 14.99 2.00
C ILE A 134 -21.20 14.21 1.22
N LEU A 135 -20.79 13.17 0.47
CA LEU A 135 -21.70 12.28 -0.26
C LEU A 135 -22.71 11.61 0.67
N PHE A 136 -22.25 11.07 1.80
CA PHE A 136 -23.11 10.44 2.79
C PHE A 136 -24.15 11.42 3.35
N ARG A 137 -23.73 12.65 3.69
CA ARG A 137 -24.65 13.70 4.16
C ARG A 137 -25.70 14.09 3.11
N ILE A 138 -25.32 14.18 1.84
CA ILE A 138 -26.26 14.47 0.73
C ILE A 138 -27.26 13.32 0.57
N LEU A 139 -26.81 12.07 0.59
CA LEU A 139 -27.67 10.88 0.51
C LEU A 139 -28.68 10.85 1.66
N VAL A 140 -28.24 11.08 2.90
CA VAL A 140 -29.11 11.11 4.09
C VAL A 140 -30.15 12.24 4.01
N LYS A 141 -29.75 13.44 3.56
CA LYS A 141 -30.69 14.56 3.38
C LYS A 141 -31.76 14.27 2.31
N ASN A 142 -31.37 13.73 1.16
CA ASN A 142 -32.31 13.38 0.09
C ASN A 142 -33.27 12.25 0.49
N LYS A 143 -32.84 11.33 1.36
CA LYS A 143 -33.74 10.29 1.90
C LYS A 143 -34.81 10.89 2.82
N LYS A 144 -34.44 11.87 3.67
CA LYS A 144 -35.38 12.57 4.56
C LYS A 144 -36.42 13.40 3.79
N SER A 145 -36.04 14.10 2.72
CA SER A 145 -36.98 14.93 1.96
C SER A 145 -38.04 14.11 1.21
N LYS A 146 -37.75 12.85 0.88
CA LYS A 146 -38.70 11.93 0.24
C LYS A 146 -39.77 11.39 1.21
N PHE A 147 -39.48 11.35 2.51
CA PHE A 147 -40.40 10.86 3.55
C PHE A 147 -41.33 11.94 4.10
N THR A 148 -41.04 13.23 3.89
CA THR A 148 -41.89 14.34 4.32
C THR A 148 -42.94 14.77 3.27
N LEU A 149 -42.97 14.11 2.11
CA LEU A 149 -43.89 14.39 1.00
C LEU A 149 -44.90 13.24 0.77
N SER A 150 -44.97 12.26 1.68
CA SER A 150 -46.00 11.22 1.74
C SER A 150 -46.87 11.42 2.96
#